data_AF-A0A939DHB5-F1
#
_entry.id   AF-A0A939DHB5-F1
#
_cell.length_a   1.000
_cell.length_b   1.000
_cell.length_c   1.000
_cell.angle_alpha   90.00
_cell.angle_beta   90.00
_cell.angle_gamma   90.00
#
_symmetry.space_group_name_H-M   'P 1'
#
loop_
_entity.id
_entity.type
_entity.pdbx_description
1 polymer ?
#
loop_
_entity_poly.entity_id
_entity_poly.type
_entity_poly.pdbx_seq_one_letter_code
_entity_poly.pdbx_strand_id
1 'polypeptide(L)' 'MAYICKDCSYRGKQGGQLGGCPACGSFNVVLKGASRAEVAQPPGNIRLALLVVTWAVFLGLVVWKLFT' A
#
# COMPACT_ATOMS: atom_id res chain seq x y z
N MET A 1 -2.71 -18.96 -11.70
CA MET A 1 -3.08 -18.14 -10.52
C MET A 1 -4.48 -18.54 -10.10
N ALA A 2 -4.70 -18.90 -8.84
CA ALA A 2 -6.04 -19.26 -8.35
C ALA A 2 -6.47 -18.26 -7.27
N TYR A 3 -7.50 -17.46 -7.55
CA TYR A 3 -8.22 -16.67 -6.57
C TYR A 3 -9.00 -17.61 -5.65
N ILE A 4 -8.78 -17.51 -4.35
CA ILE A 4 -9.45 -18.30 -3.33
C ILE A 4 -10.13 -17.34 -2.34
N CYS A 5 -11.46 -17.39 -2.23
CA CYS A 5 -12.16 -16.70 -1.16
C CYS A 5 -12.18 -17.55 0.11
N LYS A 6 -11.89 -16.95 1.27
CA LYS A 6 -11.93 -17.65 2.56
C LYS A 6 -13.33 -17.81 3.14
N ASP A 7 -14.27 -16.93 2.79
CA ASP A 7 -15.63 -17.01 3.35
C ASP A 7 -16.52 -18.01 2.61
N CYS A 8 -16.49 -18.00 1.28
CA CYS A 8 -17.35 -18.88 0.46
C CYS A 8 -16.59 -20.03 -0.21
N SER A 9 -15.29 -20.19 0.09
CA SER A 9 -14.41 -21.20 -0.53
C SER A 9 -14.35 -21.15 -2.06
N TYR A 10 -14.78 -20.06 -2.69
CA TYR A 10 -14.74 -19.88 -4.13
C TYR A 10 -13.32 -19.98 -4.67
N ARG A 11 -13.10 -20.79 -5.71
CA ARG A 11 -11.81 -20.97 -6.39
C ARG A 11 -11.96 -20.63 -7.86
N GLY A 12 -11.31 -19.56 -8.31
CA GLY A 12 -11.41 -19.08 -9.69
C GLY A 12 -10.08 -18.57 -10.23
N LYS A 13 -10.04 -18.20 -11.52
CA LYS A 13 -8.87 -17.57 -12.13
C LYS A 13 -8.88 -16.04 -12.02
N GLN A 14 -10.02 -15.45 -11.65
CA GLN A 14 -10.24 -13.99 -11.59
C GLN A 14 -10.85 -13.60 -10.25
N GLY A 15 -10.43 -12.45 -9.73
CA GLY A 15 -11.09 -11.77 -8.63
C GLY A 15 -12.31 -11.02 -9.15
N GLY A 16 -13.29 -10.79 -8.30
CA GLY A 16 -14.42 -9.94 -8.62
C GLY A 16 -13.98 -8.48 -8.75
N GLN A 17 -14.89 -7.66 -9.29
CA GLN A 17 -14.67 -6.23 -9.48
C GLN A 17 -14.27 -5.59 -8.14
N LEU A 18 -13.25 -4.72 -8.15
CA LEU A 18 -12.69 -4.04 -6.96
C LEU A 18 -12.01 -4.94 -5.91
N GLY A 19 -11.65 -6.19 -6.27
CA GLY A 19 -10.93 -7.09 -5.36
C GLY A 19 -11.83 -7.87 -4.40
N GLY A 20 -13.16 -7.76 -4.54
CA GLY A 20 -14.11 -8.63 -3.84
C GLY A 20 -14.20 -10.01 -4.48
N CYS A 21 -14.67 -11.01 -3.74
CA CYS A 21 -15.03 -12.31 -4.29
C CYS A 21 -16.24 -12.16 -5.23
N PRO A 22 -16.20 -12.70 -6.46
CA PRO A 22 -17.33 -12.58 -7.39
C PRO A 22 -18.57 -13.38 -6.95
N ALA A 23 -18.41 -14.35 -6.04
CA ALA A 23 -19.51 -15.19 -5.57
C ALA A 23 -20.25 -14.61 -4.35
N CYS A 24 -19.51 -14.00 -3.41
CA CYS A 24 -20.09 -13.54 -2.14
C CYS A 24 -19.85 -12.06 -1.83
N GLY A 25 -19.10 -11.34 -2.67
CA GLY A 25 -18.74 -9.94 -2.43
C GLY A 25 -17.74 -9.72 -1.28
N SER A 26 -17.32 -10.77 -0.56
CA SER A 26 -16.34 -10.63 0.52
C SER A 26 -14.96 -10.26 -0.01
N PHE A 27 -14.26 -9.39 0.73
CA PHE A 27 -12.90 -8.95 0.44
C PHE A 27 -11.83 -9.90 1.03
N ASN A 28 -12.22 -10.96 1.74
CA ASN A 28 -11.28 -11.93 2.30
C ASN A 28 -10.85 -12.96 1.24
N VAL A 29 -10.20 -12.47 0.18
CA VAL A 29 -9.71 -13.28 -0.95
C VAL A 29 -8.18 -13.37 -0.91
N VAL A 30 -7.66 -14.55 -1.19
CA VAL A 30 -6.24 -14.85 -1.31
C VAL A 30 -5.97 -15.31 -2.74
N LEU A 31 -5.12 -14.62 -3.48
CA LEU A 31 -4.57 -15.17 -4.72
C LEU A 31 -3.49 -16.19 -4.35
N LYS A 32 -3.79 -17.48 -4.54
CA LYS A 32 -2.78 -18.55 -4.46
C LYS A 32 -1.78 -18.33 -5.60
N GLY A 33 -0.60 -17.82 -5.23
CA GLY A 33 0.50 -17.49 -6.13
C GLY A 33 0.75 -15.99 -6.35
N ALA A 34 -0.07 -15.08 -5.79
CA ALA A 34 0.37 -13.71 -5.66
C ALA A 34 1.23 -13.61 -4.41
N SER A 35 2.54 -13.74 -4.58
CA SER A 35 3.43 -12.82 -3.89
C SER A 35 2.80 -11.44 -4.03
N ARG A 36 2.40 -10.87 -2.89
CA ARG A 36 1.96 -9.48 -2.71
C ARG A 36 2.58 -8.66 -3.83
N ALA A 37 1.76 -8.27 -4.82
CA ALA A 37 2.22 -7.55 -5.98
C ALA A 37 3.11 -6.42 -5.47
N GLU A 38 4.34 -6.48 -5.95
CA GLU A 38 5.41 -5.55 -5.71
C GLU A 38 4.90 -4.17 -6.15
N VAL A 39 4.18 -3.48 -5.27
CA VAL A 39 4.25 -2.03 -5.25
C VAL A 39 5.69 -1.79 -4.87
N ALA A 40 6.53 -1.62 -5.90
CA ALA A 40 7.93 -1.25 -5.77
C ALA A 40 7.99 -0.19 -4.68
N GLN A 41 8.37 -0.59 -3.46
CA GLN A 41 8.57 0.36 -2.40
C GLN A 41 9.73 1.19 -2.92
N PRO A 42 9.55 2.50 -3.21
CA PRO A 42 10.71 3.33 -3.46
C PRO A 42 11.63 3.13 -2.24
N PRO A 43 12.94 2.93 -2.44
CA PRO A 43 13.86 2.53 -1.39
C PRO A 43 13.60 3.43 -0.19
N GLY A 44 13.23 2.84 0.95
CA GLY A 44 12.71 3.57 2.13
C GLY A 44 13.60 4.74 2.56
N ASN A 45 14.88 4.68 2.19
CA ASN A 45 15.90 5.69 2.39
C ASN A 45 15.60 7.03 1.70
N ILE A 46 15.04 7.05 0.47
CA ILE A 46 14.72 8.31 -0.23
C ILE A 46 13.51 8.98 0.41
N ARG A 47 12.49 8.20 0.80
CA ARG A 47 11.32 8.72 1.50
C ARG A 47 11.70 9.31 2.86
N LEU A 48 12.62 8.64 3.56
CA LEU A 48 13.17 9.13 4.82
C LEU A 48 14.00 10.40 4.62
N ALA A 49 14.86 10.44 3.59
CA ALA A 49 15.68 11.59 3.26
C ALA A 49 14.83 12.82 2.91
N LEU A 50 13.80 12.66 2.07
CA LEU A 50 12.83 13.72 1.77
C LEU A 50 12.15 14.23 3.03
N LEU A 51 11.69 13.33 3.90
CA LEU A 51 11.07 13.71 5.17
C LEU A 51 12.03 14.56 6.02
N VAL A 52 13.27 14.10 6.21
CA VAL A 52 14.28 14.80 7.03
C VAL A 52 14.61 16.17 6.45
N VAL A 53 14.83 16.27 5.13
CA VAL A 53 15.15 17.54 4.46
C VAL A 53 13.98 18.52 4.58
N THR A 54 12.74 18.08 4.31
CA THR A 54 11.55 18.93 4.43
C THR A 54 11.39 19.46 5.86
N TRP A 55 11.57 18.61 6.86
CA TRP A 55 11.49 19.02 8.26
C TRP A 55 12.62 19.97 8.68
N ALA A 56 13.86 19.73 8.25
CA ALA A 56 14.99 20.60 8.54
C ALA A 56 14.81 22.00 7.95
N VAL A 57 14.35 22.10 6.70
CA VAL A 57 14.04 23.38 6.05
C VAL A 57 12.90 24.09 6.77
N PHE A 58 11.82 23.38 7.10
CA PHE A 58 10.68 23.97 7.81
C PHE A 58 11.09 24.52 9.17
N LEU A 59 11.81 23.73 9.98
CA LEU A 59 12.30 24.18 11.29
C LEU A 59 13.28 25.34 11.17
N GLY A 60 14.17 25.32 10.16
CA GLY A 60 15.07 26.43 9.89
C GLY A 60 14.33 27.74 9.59
N LEU A 61 13.28 27.69 8.76
CA LEU A 61 12.44 28.85 8.45
C LEU A 61 11.65 29.35 9.67
N VAL A 62 11.13 28.43 10.50
CA VAL A 62 10.41 28.78 11.72
C VAL A 62 11.34 29.48 12.72
N VAL A 63 12.53 28.92 12.96
CA VAL A 63 13.53 29.55 13.84
C VAL A 63 13.95 30.90 13.27
N TRP A 64 14.25 30.98 11.97
CA TRP A 64 14.59 32.25 11.33
C TRP A 64 13.50 33.30 11.56
N LYS A 65 12.23 32.95 11.37
CA LYS A 65 11.10 33.86 11.55
C LYS A 65 10.81 34.21 13.02
N LEU A 66 11.22 33.37 13.97
CA LEU A 66 11.10 33.68 15.39
C LEU A 66 12.20 34.62 15.88
N PHE A 67 13.39 34.56 15.27
CA PHE A 67 14.54 35.38 15.64
C PHE A 67 14.74 36.63 14.75
N THR A 68 14.00 36.74 13.63
CA THR A 68 13.89 37.92 12.76
C THR A 68 12.47 38.48 12.78
#